data_AF-A0A932QR58-F1
#
_entry.id   AF-A0A932QR58-F1
#
_cell.length_a   1.000
_cell.length_b   1.000
_cell.length_c   1.000
_cell.angle_alpha   90.00
_cell.angle_beta   90.00
_cell.angle_gamma   90.00
#
_symmetry.space_group_name_H-M   'P 1'
#
loop_
_entity.id
_entity.type
_entity.pdbx_description
1 polymer ?
#
loop_
_entity_poly.entity_id
_entity_poly.type
_entity_poly.pdbx_seq_one_letter_code
_entity_poly.pdbx_strand_id
1 'polypeptide(L)' 'MNLKPETLEKLRVILKEDFGEEVNDQDLHDIAFCLVGFYDTLMQCYCEDLIAEQQSHEK' A
#
# COMPACT_ATOMS: atom_id res chain seq x y z
N MET A 1 8.50 8.84 1.49
CA MET A 1 8.77 7.41 1.21
C MET A 1 9.80 7.33 0.09
N ASN A 2 10.83 6.50 0.18
CA ASN A 2 11.83 6.33 -0.89
C ASN A 2 11.62 4.98 -1.59
N LEU A 3 10.67 4.93 -2.52
CA LEU A 3 10.54 3.79 -3.42
C LEU A 3 11.68 3.80 -4.44
N LYS A 4 12.17 2.61 -4.81
CA LYS A 4 13.16 2.49 -5.88
C LYS A 4 12.48 2.89 -7.21
N PRO A 5 13.18 3.58 -8.12
CA PRO A 5 12.64 3.92 -9.43
C PRO A 5 12.10 2.71 -10.20
N GLU A 6 12.79 1.55 -10.10
CA GLU A 6 12.33 0.29 -10.69
C GLU A 6 10.96 -0.17 -10.17
N THR A 7 10.66 0.07 -8.89
CA THR A 7 9.37 -0.27 -8.29
C THR A 7 8.26 0.63 -8.82
N LEU A 8 8.55 1.92 -9.00
CA LEU A 8 7.60 2.87 -9.58
C LEU A 8 7.31 2.51 -11.05
N GLU A 9 8.32 2.09 -11.81
CA GLU A 9 8.05 1.68 -13.19
C GLU A 9 7.28 0.36 -13.30
N LYS A 10 7.47 -0.57 -12.38
CA LYS A 10 6.58 -1.75 -12.29
C LYS A 10 5.14 -1.33 -12.01
N LEU A 11 4.92 -0.37 -11.11
CA LEU A 11 3.59 0.17 -10.85
C LEU A 11 3.01 0.84 -12.10
N ARG A 12 3.80 1.62 -12.86
CA ARG A 12 3.33 2.23 -14.11
C ARG A 12 2.90 1.17 -15.13
N VAL A 13 3.67 0.09 -15.26
CA VAL A 13 3.31 -1.03 -16.15
C VAL A 13 2.00 -1.68 -15.70
N ILE A 14 1.84 -1.96 -14.40
CA ILE A 14 0.59 -2.54 -13.85
C ILE A 14 -0.61 -1.63 -14.14
N LEU A 15 -0.50 -0.33 -13.86
CA LEU A 15 -1.58 0.63 -14.12
C LEU A 15 -1.98 0.66 -15.60
N LYS A 16 -0.99 0.56 -16.49
CA LYS A 16 -1.24 0.54 -17.94
C LYS A 16 -1.85 -0.78 -18.42
N GLU A 17 -1.31 -1.92 -17.99
CA GLU A 17 -1.71 -3.25 -18.50
C GLU A 17 -3.05 -3.70 -17.91
N ASP A 18 -3.24 -3.52 -16.60
CA ASP A 18 -4.41 -4.06 -15.89
C ASP A 18 -5.58 -3.08 -15.85
N PHE A 19 -5.28 -1.76 -15.84
CA PHE A 19 -6.29 -0.71 -15.69
C PHE A 19 -6.41 0.20 -16.92
N GLY A 20 -5.50 0.09 -17.89
CA GLY A 20 -5.50 0.94 -19.09
C GLY A 20 -5.19 2.41 -18.79
N GLU A 21 -4.62 2.71 -17.62
CA GLU A 21 -4.34 4.08 -17.19
C GLU A 21 -2.91 4.49 -17.56
N GLU A 22 -2.78 5.61 -18.27
CA GLU A 22 -1.50 6.26 -18.50
C GLU A 22 -1.31 7.39 -17.49
N VAL A 23 -0.35 7.20 -16.58
CA VAL A 23 -0.05 8.14 -15.50
C VAL A 23 1.28 8.85 -15.73
N ASN A 24 1.31 10.14 -15.39
CA ASN A 24 2.56 10.92 -15.34
C ASN A 24 3.32 10.62 -14.02
N ASP A 25 4.52 11.16 -13.89
CA ASP A 25 5.39 10.87 -12.74
C ASP A 25 4.79 11.34 -11.40
N GLN A 26 4.11 12.49 -11.39
CA GLN A 26 3.47 13.01 -10.18
C GLN A 26 2.33 12.08 -9.73
N ASP A 27 1.44 11.73 -10.65
CA ASP A 27 0.31 10.83 -10.38
C ASP A 27 0.81 9.45 -9.94
N LEU A 28 1.87 8.94 -10.58
CA LEU A 28 2.51 7.67 -10.21
C LEU A 28 3.05 7.71 -8.77
N HIS A 29 3.69 8.82 -8.38
CA HIS A 29 4.18 9.01 -7.02
C HIS A 29 3.05 9.10 -5.98
N ASP A 30 1.96 9.79 -6.32
CA ASP A 30 0.81 9.94 -5.43
C ASP A 30 0.07 8.62 -5.24
N ILE A 31 -0.14 7.86 -6.31
CA ILE A 31 -0.73 6.50 -6.25
C ILE A 31 0.15 5.58 -5.39
N ALA A 32 1.47 5.60 -5.63
CA ALA A 32 2.40 4.79 -4.87
C ALA A 32 2.38 5.13 -3.37
N PHE A 33 2.28 6.42 -3.03
CA PHE A 33 2.15 6.89 -1.65
C PHE A 33 0.85 6.38 -1.01
N CYS A 34 -0.28 6.51 -1.72
CA CYS A 34 -1.57 6.04 -1.25
C CYS A 34 -1.59 4.52 -1.01
N LEU A 35 -1.04 3.72 -1.93
CA LEU A 35 -0.99 2.26 -1.80
C LEU A 35 -0.23 1.81 -0.56
N VAL A 36 0.88 2.48 -0.26
CA VAL A 36 1.70 2.14 0.89
C VAL A 36 1.04 2.59 2.18
N GLY A 37 0.50 3.81 2.22
CA GLY A 37 -0.25 4.28 3.39
C GLY A 37 -1.46 3.40 3.70
N PHE A 38 -2.11 2.88 2.66
CA PHE A 38 -3.20 1.92 2.81
C PHE A 38 -2.71 0.60 3.43
N TYR A 39 -1.61 0.04 2.92
CA TYR A 39 -1.00 -1.16 3.50
C TYR A 39 -0.60 -0.97 4.97
N ASP A 40 0.05 0.14 5.30
CA ASP A 40 0.46 0.46 6.67
C ASP A 40 -0.75 0.53 7.61
N THR A 41 -1.85 1.13 7.14
CA THR A 41 -3.11 1.22 7.90
C THR A 41 -3.71 -0.17 8.13
N LEU A 42 -3.77 -1.00 7.09
CA LEU A 42 -4.26 -2.38 7.23
C LEU A 42 -3.42 -3.20 8.21
N MET A 43 -2.10 -3.05 8.15
CA MET A 43 -1.19 -3.75 9.05
C MET A 43 -1.39 -3.29 10.51
N GLN A 44 -1.62 -2.00 10.72
CA GLN A 44 -1.95 -1.47 12.05
C GLN A 44 -3.24 -2.08 12.59
N CYS A 45 -4.33 -2.06 11.81
CA CYS A 45 -5.60 -2.66 12.22
C CYS A 45 -5.45 -4.15 12.54
N TYR A 46 -4.75 -4.90 11.71
CA TYR A 46 -4.48 -6.32 11.96
C TYR A 46 -3.71 -6.56 13.27
N CYS A 47 -2.71 -5.74 13.57
CA CYS A 47 -2.00 -5.81 14.85
C CYS A 47 -2.92 -5.49 16.05
N GLU A 48 -3.78 -4.48 15.91
CA GLU A 48 -4.75 -4.11 16.95
C GLU A 48 -5.74 -5.26 17.22
N ASP A 49 -6.24 -5.91 16.18
CA ASP A 49 -7.12 -7.08 16.28
C ASP A 49 -6.41 -8.25 16.99
N LEU A 50 -5.17 -8.57 16.62
CA LEU A 50 -4.38 -9.61 17.27
C LEU A 50 -4.17 -9.35 18.77
N ILE A 51 -3.92 -8.09 19.15
CA ILE A 51 -3.74 -7.71 20.56
C ILE A 51 -5.08 -7.84 21.30
N ALA A 52 -6.18 -7.41 20.70
CA ALA A 52 -7.51 -7.52 21.30
C ALA A 52 -7.91 -8.98 21.53
N GLU A 53 -7.62 -9.89 20.58
CA GLU A 53 -7.85 -11.32 20.73
C GLU A 53 -7.04 -11.93 21.88
N GLN A 54 -5.75 -11.59 22.00
CA GLN A 54 -4.90 -12.09 23.09
C GLN A 54 -5.40 -11.67 24.47
N GLN A 55 -5.83 -10.41 24.62
CA GLN A 55 -6.38 -9.90 25.88
C GLN A 55 -7.73 -10.51 26.27
N SER A 56 -8.48 -11.04 25.29
CA SER A 56 -9.76 -11.70 25.54
C SER A 56 -9.61 -13.13 26.08
N HIS A 57 -8.51 -13.82 25.74
CA HIS A 57 -8.23 -15.18 26.22
C HIS A 57 -7.52 -15.24 27.57
N GLU A 58 -7.00 -14.11 28.07
CA GLU A 58 -6.36 -14.01 29.40
C GLU A 58 -7.34 -13.62 30.54
N LYS A 59 -8.63 -13.42 30.24
CA LYS A 59 -9.69 -13.13 31.22
C LYS A 59 -10.63 -14.31 31.41
#